data_AF-A0A958W1A9-F1
#
_entry.id   AF-A0A958W1A9-F1
#
_cell.length_a   1.000
_cell.length_b   1.000
_cell.length_c   1.000
_cell.angle_alpha   90.00
_cell.angle_beta   90.00
_cell.angle_gamma   90.00
#
_symmetry.space_group_name_H-M   'P 1'
#
loop_
_entity.id
_entity.type
_entity.pdbx_description
1 polymer ?
#
loop_
_entity_poly.entity_id
_entity_poly.type
_entity_poly.pdbx_seq_one_letter_code
_entity_poly.pdbx_strand_id
1 'polypeptide(L)'
;MKKILFLILSISVLSISTFAQDKAPTRPADIGESEFDNFKNSSFNVLEESTKLDANLKHIDKEIKEYSGVMSTVSTDKIKGHYKALTGVRGEVEIINSNIAELDDKGKDMVANASKVTPKMKSIKATTNTKKAVEGLDVSKNNMKSITQMLQDDMKLLGDELKSRGEPIE
;
A
#
# COMPACT_ATOMS: atom_id res chain seq x y z
N MET A 1 -51.01 -33.46 -6.76
CA MET A 1 -49.58 -33.17 -7.00
C MET A 1 -49.42 -31.70 -7.39
N LYS A 2 -48.99 -30.84 -6.46
CA LYS A 2 -48.64 -29.44 -6.75
C LYS A 2 -47.22 -29.23 -6.21
N LYS A 3 -46.27 -29.03 -7.12
CA LYS A 3 -44.86 -28.76 -6.80
C LYS A 3 -44.74 -27.29 -6.44
N ILE A 4 -44.38 -26.98 -5.18
CA ILE A 4 -44.00 -25.63 -4.77
C ILE A 4 -42.49 -25.54 -4.96
N LEU A 5 -42.10 -24.72 -5.94
CA LEU A 5 -40.72 -24.39 -6.27
C LEU A 5 -40.27 -23.27 -5.31
N PHE A 6 -39.46 -23.61 -4.31
CA PHE A 6 -38.76 -22.59 -3.50
C PHE A 6 -37.51 -22.15 -4.25
N LEU A 7 -37.61 -21.01 -4.94
CA LEU A 7 -36.47 -20.29 -5.51
C LEU A 7 -35.92 -19.35 -4.42
N ILE A 8 -34.89 -19.78 -3.69
CA ILE A 8 -34.16 -18.90 -2.78
C ILE A 8 -33.12 -18.17 -3.63
N LEU A 9 -33.47 -16.95 -4.05
CA LEU A 9 -32.56 -16.03 -4.71
C LEU A 9 -31.66 -15.40 -3.64
N SER A 10 -30.52 -16.03 -3.39
CA SER A 10 -29.44 -15.45 -2.57
C SER A 10 -28.81 -14.29 -3.34
N ILE A 11 -29.38 -13.09 -3.19
CA ILE A 11 -28.73 -11.85 -3.64
C ILE A 11 -27.53 -11.64 -2.72
N SER A 12 -26.37 -12.14 -3.13
CA SER A 12 -25.09 -11.71 -2.60
C SER A 12 -24.96 -10.24 -2.97
N VAL A 13 -25.27 -9.36 -2.02
CA VAL A 13 -24.85 -7.96 -2.10
C VAL A 13 -23.33 -8.00 -2.11
N LEU A 14 -22.74 -7.94 -3.30
CA LEU A 14 -21.36 -7.55 -3.49
C LEU A 14 -21.26 -6.16 -2.87
N SER A 15 -20.88 -6.10 -1.60
CA SER A 15 -20.42 -4.90 -0.94
C SER A 15 -19.14 -4.52 -1.67
N ILE A 16 -19.29 -3.79 -2.78
CA ILE A 16 -18.21 -3.03 -3.40
C ILE A 16 -17.82 -2.05 -2.30
N SER A 17 -16.82 -2.42 -1.53
CA SER A 17 -16.10 -1.51 -0.66
C SER A 17 -15.36 -0.59 -1.62
N THR A 18 -16.04 0.47 -2.04
CA THR A 18 -15.39 1.65 -2.61
C THR A 18 -14.58 2.27 -1.47
N PHE A 19 -13.44 1.65 -1.16
CA PHE A 19 -12.38 2.33 -0.43
C PHE A 19 -12.07 3.58 -1.24
N ALA A 20 -12.14 4.72 -0.57
CA ALA A 20 -11.91 6.04 -1.13
C ALA A 20 -10.52 6.10 -1.77
N GLN A 21 -10.45 5.73 -3.05
CA GLN A 21 -9.40 6.15 -3.97
C GLN A 21 -9.72 7.57 -4.47
N ASP A 22 -10.37 8.38 -3.64
CA ASP A 22 -10.74 9.75 -3.96
C ASP A 22 -9.50 10.64 -3.78
N LYS A 23 -8.74 10.67 -4.87
CA LYS A 23 -7.68 11.61 -5.24
C LYS A 23 -6.50 11.71 -4.27
N ALA A 24 -5.57 10.77 -4.40
CA ALA A 24 -4.19 11.01 -3.99
C ALA A 24 -3.72 12.38 -4.52
N PRO A 25 -3.03 13.20 -3.69
CA PRO A 25 -2.66 14.55 -4.10
C PRO A 25 -1.75 14.50 -5.33
N THR A 26 -1.83 15.52 -6.19
CA THR A 26 -0.88 15.67 -7.31
C THR A 26 0.37 16.39 -6.82
N ARG A 27 1.55 15.87 -7.22
CA ARG A 27 2.85 16.47 -6.93
C ARG A 27 2.88 17.92 -7.42
N PRO A 28 3.06 18.92 -6.54
CA PRO A 28 3.18 20.30 -6.98
C PRO A 28 4.57 20.57 -7.58
N ALA A 29 4.65 21.61 -8.42
CA ALA A 29 5.90 22.04 -9.02
C ALA A 29 6.93 22.52 -7.97
N ASP A 30 8.21 22.51 -8.35
CA ASP A 30 9.29 23.05 -7.52
C ASP A 30 9.13 24.56 -7.31
N ILE A 31 9.58 25.04 -6.15
CA ILE A 31 9.50 26.47 -5.78
C ILE A 31 10.88 27.14 -5.78
N GLY A 32 11.94 26.36 -6.03
CA GLY A 32 13.32 26.82 -6.02
C GLY A 32 13.87 27.02 -4.61
N GLU A 33 13.37 26.25 -3.63
CA GLU A 33 13.86 26.21 -2.24
C GLU A 33 14.16 24.75 -1.91
N SER A 34 15.44 24.37 -1.97
CA SER A 34 15.87 22.97 -2.01
C SER A 34 15.35 22.13 -0.85
N GLU A 35 15.29 22.66 0.36
CA GLU A 35 14.78 21.95 1.54
C GLU A 35 13.31 21.51 1.33
N PHE A 36 12.45 22.42 0.89
CA PHE A 36 11.04 22.17 0.65
C PHE A 36 10.81 21.32 -0.61
N ASP A 37 11.58 21.55 -1.67
CA ASP A 37 11.47 20.79 -2.91
C ASP A 37 11.93 19.33 -2.70
N ASN A 38 13.02 19.11 -1.95
CA ASN A 38 13.50 17.77 -1.61
C ASN A 38 12.52 17.03 -0.69
N PHE A 39 12.01 17.69 0.34
CA PHE A 39 10.99 17.10 1.22
C PHE A 39 9.78 16.65 0.41
N LYS A 40 9.22 17.56 -0.39
CA LYS A 40 8.09 17.27 -1.28
C LYS A 40 8.40 16.11 -2.22
N ASN A 41 9.52 16.15 -2.94
CA ASN A 41 9.86 15.11 -3.91
C ASN A 41 10.01 13.74 -3.24
N SER A 42 10.64 13.68 -2.07
CA SER A 42 10.77 12.46 -1.29
C SER A 42 9.42 11.91 -0.84
N SER A 43 8.53 12.76 -0.29
CA SER A 43 7.18 12.37 0.11
C SER A 43 6.35 11.83 -1.06
N PHE A 44 6.45 12.45 -2.24
CA PHE A 44 5.74 11.98 -3.42
C PHE A 44 6.38 10.76 -4.08
N ASN A 45 7.67 10.51 -3.89
CA ASN A 45 8.30 9.25 -4.32
C ASN A 45 7.79 8.09 -3.46
N VAL A 46 7.70 8.28 -2.13
CA VAL A 46 7.10 7.30 -1.21
C VAL A 46 5.64 7.01 -1.55
N LEU A 47 4.88 8.02 -1.97
CA LEU A 47 3.50 7.83 -2.46
C LEU A 47 3.46 6.97 -3.72
N GLU A 48 4.35 7.23 -4.69
CA GLU A 48 4.42 6.45 -5.92
C GLU A 48 4.84 5.00 -5.66
N GLU A 49 5.87 4.80 -4.83
CA GLU A 49 6.38 3.49 -4.42
C GLU A 49 5.33 2.68 -3.68
N SER A 50 4.66 3.26 -2.66
CA SER A 50 3.59 2.57 -1.94
C SER A 50 2.39 2.23 -2.84
N THR A 51 2.06 3.08 -3.81
CA THR A 51 0.98 2.81 -4.78
C THR A 51 1.34 1.68 -5.73
N LYS A 52 2.60 1.65 -6.22
CA LYS A 52 3.10 0.56 -7.05
C LYS A 52 3.13 -0.76 -6.28
N LEU A 53 3.58 -0.72 -5.03
CA LEU A 53 3.64 -1.90 -4.17
C LEU A 53 2.23 -2.45 -3.87
N ASP A 54 1.25 -1.59 -3.60
CA ASP A 54 -0.15 -1.98 -3.45
C ASP A 54 -0.68 -2.69 -4.70
N ALA A 55 -0.42 -2.14 -5.89
CA ALA A 55 -0.84 -2.75 -7.15
C ALA A 55 -0.18 -4.12 -7.39
N ASN A 56 1.13 -4.22 -7.13
CA ASN A 56 1.89 -5.47 -7.29
C ASN A 56 1.41 -6.54 -6.31
N LEU A 57 1.21 -6.19 -5.03
CA LEU A 57 0.75 -7.13 -4.02
C LEU A 57 -0.69 -7.58 -4.31
N LYS A 58 -1.58 -6.69 -4.74
CA LYS A 58 -2.95 -7.06 -5.17
C LYS A 58 -2.95 -8.06 -6.33
N HIS A 59 -1.96 -7.99 -7.22
CA HIS A 59 -1.82 -8.98 -8.28
C HIS A 59 -1.46 -10.36 -7.72
N ILE A 60 -0.45 -10.42 -6.82
CA ILE A 60 -0.03 -11.67 -6.16
C ILE A 60 -1.16 -12.26 -5.31
N ASP A 61 -1.83 -11.43 -4.50
CA ASP A 61 -2.98 -11.80 -3.66
C ASP A 61 -4.10 -12.43 -4.50
N LYS A 62 -4.40 -11.84 -5.66
CA LYS A 62 -5.39 -12.39 -6.59
C LYS A 62 -4.97 -13.79 -7.07
N GLU A 63 -3.72 -13.95 -7.49
CA GLU A 63 -3.23 -15.26 -7.95
C GLU A 63 -3.27 -16.31 -6.84
N ILE A 64 -2.96 -15.96 -5.59
CA ILE A 64 -3.08 -16.84 -4.42
C ILE A 64 -4.54 -17.24 -4.18
N LYS A 65 -5.46 -16.26 -4.22
CA LYS A 65 -6.89 -16.49 -4.01
C LYS A 65 -7.53 -17.36 -5.07
N GLU A 66 -7.03 -17.37 -6.31
CA GLU A 66 -7.54 -18.22 -7.38
C GLU A 66 -7.41 -19.72 -7.08
N TYR A 67 -6.44 -20.12 -6.23
CA TYR A 67 -6.24 -21.52 -5.87
C TYR A 67 -6.33 -21.82 -4.37
N SER A 68 -6.62 -20.83 -3.53
CA SER A 68 -6.66 -20.99 -2.06
C SER A 68 -7.64 -22.06 -1.60
N GLY A 69 -8.77 -22.24 -2.29
CA GLY A 69 -9.77 -23.28 -2.00
C GLY A 69 -9.37 -24.70 -2.43
N VAL A 70 -8.35 -24.84 -3.27
CA VAL A 70 -7.86 -26.12 -3.80
C VAL A 70 -6.35 -26.24 -3.64
N MET A 71 -5.80 -25.59 -2.62
CA MET A 71 -4.36 -25.34 -2.52
C MET A 71 -3.55 -26.63 -2.48
N SER A 72 -4.08 -27.71 -1.88
CA SER A 72 -3.52 -29.06 -1.88
C SER A 72 -3.23 -29.66 -3.27
N THR A 73 -3.89 -29.16 -4.32
CA THR A 73 -3.70 -29.61 -5.72
C THR A 73 -2.64 -28.80 -6.47
N VAL A 74 -2.20 -27.67 -5.91
CA VAL A 74 -1.20 -26.80 -6.51
C VAL A 74 0.19 -27.36 -6.26
N SER A 75 1.07 -27.31 -7.27
CA SER A 75 2.46 -27.74 -7.12
C SER A 75 3.17 -26.96 -6.01
N THR A 76 3.94 -27.65 -5.17
CA THR A 76 4.74 -27.04 -4.10
C THR A 76 5.66 -25.93 -4.61
N ASP A 77 6.27 -26.09 -5.79
CA ASP A 77 7.16 -25.09 -6.38
C ASP A 77 6.45 -23.75 -6.65
N LYS A 78 5.19 -23.78 -7.08
CA LYS A 78 4.38 -22.58 -7.28
C LYS A 78 4.13 -21.86 -5.95
N ILE A 79 3.79 -22.62 -4.90
CA ILE A 79 3.56 -22.07 -3.54
C ILE A 79 4.85 -21.43 -3.01
N LYS A 80 5.99 -22.12 -3.13
CA LYS A 80 7.32 -21.59 -2.76
C LYS A 80 7.67 -20.33 -3.56
N GLY A 81 7.37 -20.32 -4.85
CA GLY A 81 7.57 -19.16 -5.72
C GLY A 81 6.81 -17.92 -5.22
N HIS A 82 5.53 -18.07 -4.92
CA HIS A 82 4.73 -16.98 -4.36
C HIS A 82 5.20 -16.58 -2.95
N TYR A 83 5.51 -17.53 -2.09
CA TYR A 83 6.04 -17.25 -0.75
C TYR A 83 7.35 -16.43 -0.79
N LYS A 84 8.25 -16.78 -1.71
CA LYS A 84 9.49 -16.03 -1.95
C LYS A 84 9.21 -14.61 -2.48
N ALA A 85 8.26 -14.47 -3.40
CA ALA A 85 7.85 -13.16 -3.90
C ALA A 85 7.32 -12.27 -2.77
N LEU A 86 6.46 -12.81 -1.90
CA LEU A 86 5.96 -12.10 -0.72
C LEU A 86 7.07 -11.73 0.27
N THR A 87 8.07 -12.59 0.45
CA THR A 87 9.24 -12.26 1.28
C THR A 87 10.05 -11.09 0.71
N GLY A 88 10.14 -10.98 -0.62
CA GLY A 88 10.69 -9.80 -1.29
C GLY A 88 9.86 -8.54 -1.02
N VAL A 89 8.53 -8.64 -1.15
CA VAL A 89 7.59 -7.55 -0.82
C VAL A 89 7.74 -7.10 0.63
N ARG A 90 7.97 -8.01 1.58
CA ARG A 90 8.23 -7.67 2.99
C ARG A 90 9.43 -6.73 3.15
N GLY A 91 10.52 -6.98 2.43
CA GLY A 91 11.69 -6.10 2.44
C GLY A 91 11.38 -4.69 1.92
N GLU A 92 10.59 -4.60 0.85
CA GLU A 92 10.12 -3.31 0.31
C GLU A 92 9.20 -2.58 1.30
N VAL A 93 8.31 -3.30 1.99
CA VAL A 93 7.44 -2.74 3.04
C VAL A 93 8.26 -2.11 4.17
N GLU A 94 9.30 -2.79 4.63
CA GLU A 94 10.19 -2.29 5.68
C GLU A 94 10.90 -0.99 5.27
N ILE A 95 11.44 -0.95 4.03
CA ILE A 95 12.11 0.24 3.48
C ILE A 95 11.13 1.42 3.38
N ILE A 96 9.95 1.21 2.80
CA ILE A 96 8.96 2.28 2.62
C ILE A 96 8.45 2.79 3.98
N ASN A 97 8.17 1.90 4.93
CA ASN A 97 7.76 2.32 6.28
C ASN A 97 8.85 3.12 7.00
N SER A 98 10.12 2.76 6.84
CA SER A 98 11.25 3.54 7.35
C SER A 98 11.30 4.93 6.73
N ASN A 99 11.16 5.04 5.41
CA ASN A 99 11.15 6.32 4.71
C ASN A 99 9.96 7.20 5.14
N ILE A 100 8.78 6.60 5.33
CA ILE A 100 7.60 7.29 5.86
C ILE A 100 7.89 7.87 7.25
N ALA A 101 8.49 7.09 8.15
CA ALA A 101 8.79 7.54 9.51
C ALA A 101 9.78 8.72 9.52
N GLU A 102 10.87 8.62 8.74
CA GLU A 102 11.85 9.70 8.61
C GLU A 102 11.22 10.99 8.07
N LEU A 103 10.35 10.86 7.05
CA LEU A 103 9.69 12.01 6.44
C LEU A 103 8.56 12.58 7.32
N ASP A 104 7.88 11.77 8.12
CA ASP A 104 6.85 12.27 9.05
C ASP A 104 7.47 13.17 10.12
N ASP A 105 8.63 12.79 10.65
CA ASP A 105 9.35 13.61 11.62
C ASP A 105 9.87 14.89 11.00
N LYS A 106 10.47 14.82 9.79
CA LYS A 106 10.86 16.02 9.03
C LYS A 106 9.67 16.93 8.70
N GLY A 107 8.51 16.35 8.40
CA GLY A 107 7.31 17.10 7.98
C GLY A 107 6.82 18.11 9.02
N LYS A 108 6.95 17.78 10.32
CA LYS A 108 6.56 18.68 11.42
C LYS A 108 7.39 19.97 11.39
N ASP A 109 8.70 19.84 11.20
CA ASP A 109 9.63 20.98 11.11
C ASP A 109 9.41 21.79 9.83
N MET A 110 9.19 21.11 8.70
CA MET A 110 8.90 21.78 7.43
C MET A 110 7.65 22.65 7.51
N VAL A 111 6.57 22.17 8.13
CA VAL A 111 5.33 22.93 8.30
C VAL A 111 5.56 24.18 9.15
N ALA A 112 6.35 24.06 10.22
CA ALA A 112 6.67 25.19 11.09
C ALA A 112 7.52 26.27 10.39
N ASN A 113 8.42 25.88 9.49
CA ASN A 113 9.36 26.77 8.83
C ASN A 113 8.89 27.31 7.47
N ALA A 114 7.92 26.67 6.81
CA ALA A 114 7.40 27.12 5.51
C ALA A 114 6.84 28.55 5.51
N SER A 115 6.28 29.00 6.64
CA SER A 115 5.75 30.36 6.81
C SER A 115 6.83 31.45 6.87
N LYS A 116 8.09 31.06 7.09
CA LYS A 116 9.24 31.97 7.27
C LYS A 116 10.01 32.25 5.99
N VAL A 117 9.70 31.53 4.90
CA VAL A 117 10.40 31.67 3.61
C VAL A 117 10.13 33.05 2.99
N THR A 118 11.18 33.70 2.49
CA THR A 118 11.07 34.99 1.81
C THR A 118 11.41 34.88 0.33
N PRO A 119 10.72 35.64 -0.56
CA PRO A 119 9.64 36.58 -0.29
C PRO A 119 8.31 35.89 0.06
N LYS A 120 7.32 36.64 0.56
CA LYS A 120 6.00 36.12 1.00
C LYS A 120 5.33 35.17 0.00
N MET A 121 5.46 35.44 -1.30
CA MET A 121 4.94 34.57 -2.36
C MET A 121 5.57 33.17 -2.35
N LYS A 122 6.87 33.04 -2.05
CA LYS A 122 7.53 31.75 -1.89
C LYS A 122 7.07 31.05 -0.61
N SER A 123 6.85 31.75 0.50
CA SER A 123 6.29 31.14 1.71
C SER A 123 4.91 30.53 1.51
N ILE A 124 4.02 31.20 0.76
CA ILE A 124 2.70 30.64 0.44
C ILE A 124 2.85 29.32 -0.34
N LYS A 125 3.76 29.30 -1.31
CA LYS A 125 4.05 28.10 -2.10
C LYS A 125 4.72 27.00 -1.27
N ALA A 126 5.70 27.34 -0.42
CA ALA A 126 6.35 26.40 0.50
C ALA A 126 5.34 25.76 1.44
N THR A 127 4.42 26.57 2.00
CA THR A 127 3.36 26.09 2.89
C THR A 127 2.43 25.13 2.15
N THR A 128 2.02 25.50 0.94
CA THR A 128 1.14 24.65 0.11
C THR A 128 1.82 23.34 -0.28
N ASN A 129 3.07 23.40 -0.75
CA ASN A 129 3.84 22.22 -1.13
C ASN A 129 4.06 21.27 0.04
N THR A 130 4.41 21.82 1.21
CA THR A 130 4.63 21.04 2.42
C THR A 130 3.35 20.34 2.86
N LYS A 131 2.20 21.03 2.86
CA LYS A 131 0.90 20.41 3.19
C LYS A 131 0.56 19.27 2.24
N LYS A 132 0.73 19.46 0.93
CA LYS A 132 0.50 18.40 -0.07
C LYS A 132 1.47 17.23 0.09
N ALA A 133 2.72 17.48 0.47
CA ALA A 133 3.69 16.44 0.75
C ALA A 133 3.28 15.60 1.97
N VAL A 134 2.82 16.25 3.05
CA VAL A 134 2.25 15.57 4.23
C VAL A 134 1.00 14.77 3.87
N GLU A 135 0.08 15.32 3.09
CA GLU A 135 -1.09 14.58 2.57
C GLU A 135 -0.66 13.34 1.77
N GLY A 136 0.39 13.44 0.95
CA GLY A 136 0.96 12.31 0.22
C GLY A 136 1.55 11.23 1.14
N LEU A 137 2.23 11.63 2.22
CA LEU A 137 2.72 10.70 3.24
C LEU A 137 1.57 10.01 3.98
N ASP A 138 0.50 10.72 4.29
CA ASP A 138 -0.66 10.14 4.98
C ASP A 138 -1.40 9.11 4.10
N VAL A 139 -1.53 9.38 2.81
CA VAL A 139 -2.02 8.37 1.84
C VAL A 139 -1.07 7.18 1.81
N SER A 140 0.25 7.41 1.77
CA SER A 140 1.25 6.33 1.78
C SER A 140 1.14 5.46 3.02
N LYS A 141 0.99 6.06 4.22
CA LYS A 141 0.76 5.32 5.48
C LYS A 141 -0.47 4.42 5.39
N ASN A 142 -1.56 4.91 4.80
CA ASN A 142 -2.78 4.13 4.66
C ASN A 142 -2.61 2.97 3.65
N ASN A 143 -1.91 3.21 2.54
CA ASN A 143 -1.53 2.14 1.61
C ASN A 143 -0.69 1.08 2.33
N MET A 144 0.34 1.49 3.08
CA MET A 144 1.22 0.57 3.80
C MET A 144 0.51 -0.26 4.87
N LYS A 145 -0.52 0.28 5.53
CA LYS A 145 -1.37 -0.51 6.44
C LYS A 145 -2.11 -1.63 5.69
N SER A 146 -2.72 -1.32 4.55
CA SER A 146 -3.42 -2.30 3.72
C SER A 146 -2.45 -3.36 3.17
N ILE A 147 -1.30 -2.92 2.66
CA ILE A 147 -0.24 -3.80 2.13
C ILE A 147 0.26 -4.74 3.22
N THR A 148 0.56 -4.22 4.41
CA THR A 148 1.08 -5.03 5.52
C THR A 148 0.10 -6.13 5.93
N GLN A 149 -1.19 -5.81 6.00
CA GLN A 149 -2.22 -6.79 6.34
C GLN A 149 -2.33 -7.89 5.27
N MET A 150 -2.45 -7.51 3.99
CA MET A 150 -2.54 -8.44 2.87
C MET A 150 -1.31 -9.36 2.81
N LEU A 151 -0.12 -8.79 2.96
CA LEU A 151 1.14 -9.52 3.00
C LEU A 151 1.18 -10.54 4.14
N GLN A 152 0.77 -10.15 5.35
CA GLN A 152 0.73 -11.05 6.50
C GLN A 152 -0.23 -12.22 6.28
N ASP A 153 -1.42 -11.94 5.76
CA ASP A 153 -2.45 -12.95 5.52
C ASP A 153 -1.99 -13.97 4.47
N ASP A 154 -1.45 -13.49 3.34
CA ASP A 154 -0.97 -14.34 2.26
C ASP A 154 0.27 -15.16 2.65
N MET A 155 1.24 -14.54 3.33
CA MET A 155 2.41 -15.26 3.84
C MET A 155 1.99 -16.33 4.85
N LYS A 156 1.02 -16.04 5.72
CA LYS A 156 0.51 -17.03 6.67
C LYS A 156 -0.16 -18.19 5.94
N LEU A 157 -1.04 -17.91 4.99
CA LEU A 157 -1.75 -18.92 4.21
C LEU A 157 -0.79 -19.87 3.50
N LEU A 158 0.16 -19.32 2.74
CA LEU A 158 1.14 -20.12 2.00
C LEU A 158 2.11 -20.83 2.94
N GLY A 159 2.53 -20.19 4.02
CA GLY A 159 3.42 -20.79 5.02
C GLY A 159 2.81 -21.98 5.73
N ASP A 160 1.54 -21.89 6.14
CA ASP A 160 0.84 -23.00 6.78
C ASP A 160 0.68 -24.19 5.83
N GLU A 161 0.46 -23.94 4.54
CA GLU A 161 0.41 -24.99 3.52
C GLU A 161 1.78 -25.62 3.24
N LEU A 162 2.86 -24.84 3.19
CA LEU A 162 4.20 -25.41 3.05
C LEU A 162 4.55 -26.30 4.25
N LYS A 163 4.22 -25.87 5.47
CA LYS A 163 4.39 -26.68 6.69
C LYS A 163 3.56 -27.97 6.64
N SER A 164 2.32 -27.90 6.17
CA SER A 164 1.44 -29.10 6.07
C SER A 164 2.03 -30.17 5.14
N ARG A 165 2.82 -29.74 4.16
CA ARG A 165 3.54 -30.60 3.20
C ARG A 165 4.92 -31.06 3.67
N GLY A 166 5.37 -30.64 4.86
CA GLY A 166 6.71 -30.95 5.36
C GLY A 166 7.83 -30.13 4.71
N GLU A 167 7.50 -29.01 4.07
CA GLU A 167 8.48 -28.13 3.44
C GLU A 167 9.04 -27.11 4.44
N PRO A 168 10.35 -26.88 4.45
CA PRO A 168 10.93 -25.80 5.25
C PRO A 168 10.48 -24.44 4.71
N ILE A 169 10.30 -23.49 5.63
CA ILE A 169 10.09 -22.08 5.31
C ILE A 169 11.41 -21.36 5.60
N GLU A 170 11.96 -20.69 4.58
CA GLU A 170 13.10 -19.78 4.68
C GLU A 170 12.64 -18.33 4.67
#